data_AF-A0A5C7XR29-F1
#
_entry.id   AF-A0A5C7XR29-F1
#
_cell.length_a   1.000
_cell.length_b   1.000
_cell.length_c   1.000
_cell.angle_alpha   90.00
_cell.angle_beta   90.00
_cell.angle_gamma   90.00
#
_symmetry.space_group_name_H-M   'P 1'
#
loop_
_entity.id
_entity.type
_entity.pdbx_description
1 polymer ?
#
loop_
_entity_poly.entity_id
_entity_poly.type
_entity_poly.pdbx_seq_one_letter_code
_entity_poly.pdbx_strand_id
1 'polypeptide(L)' 'MKIVKKHRWRKATDINREYAFFELIDGETPIFDIGFTDEGVLEVSFNPNIDGMVIAWDQLLLMLNEGKSLAEGDR' A
#
# COMPACT_ATOMS: atom_id res chain seq x y z
N MET A 1 -6.89 25.31 10.16
CA MET A 1 -6.18 24.14 10.74
C MET A 1 -6.06 23.10 9.65
N LYS A 2 -4.87 22.87 9.06
CA LYS A 2 -4.69 21.81 8.05
C LYS A 2 -4.70 20.48 8.80
N ILE A 3 -5.74 19.69 8.63
CA ILE A 3 -5.71 18.29 9.05
C ILE A 3 -4.73 17.60 8.10
N VAL A 4 -3.50 17.40 8.55
CA VAL A 4 -2.56 16.51 7.85
C VAL A 4 -3.05 15.10 8.15
N LYS A 5 -3.96 14.57 7.34
CA LYS A 5 -4.18 13.12 7.33
C LYS A 5 -2.90 12.52 6.77
N LYS A 6 -2.04 12.03 7.66
CA LYS A 6 -0.89 11.21 7.26
C LYS A 6 -1.44 9.84 6.95
N HIS A 7 -1.27 9.39 5.72
CA HIS A 7 -1.44 7.99 5.36
C HIS A 7 -0.53 7.13 6.26
N ARG A 8 -0.97 5.90 6.53
CA ARG A 8 -0.21 4.93 7.33
C ARG A 8 -0.17 3.58 6.64
N TRP A 9 0.91 2.86 6.88
CA TRP A 9 1.11 1.51 6.41
C TRP A 9 0.76 0.50 7.50
N ARG A 10 0.15 -0.61 7.10
CA ARG A 10 -0.14 -1.75 7.97
C ARG A 10 0.33 -3.03 7.28
N LYS A 11 1.08 -3.88 8.00
CA LYS A 11 1.40 -5.23 7.54
C LYS A 11 0.14 -6.09 7.61
N ALA A 12 -0.29 -6.66 6.50
CA ALA A 12 -1.37 -7.64 6.43
C ALA A 12 -0.77 -9.04 6.60
N THR A 13 -1.03 -9.66 7.76
CA THR A 13 -0.37 -10.91 8.20
C THR A 13 -1.22 -12.16 8.04
N ASP A 14 -2.50 -12.03 7.66
CA ASP A 14 -3.48 -13.13 7.74
C ASP A 14 -3.54 -13.99 6.46
N ILE A 15 -2.53 -13.92 5.60
CA ILE A 15 -2.48 -14.67 4.33
C ILE A 15 -1.31 -15.66 4.38
N ASN A 16 -1.57 -16.94 4.07
CA ASN A 16 -0.57 -17.99 3.99
C ASN A 16 0.35 -17.77 2.77
N ARG A 17 1.35 -16.89 2.91
CA ARG A 17 2.28 -16.44 1.87
C ARG A 17 3.70 -16.34 2.42
N GLU A 18 4.70 -16.43 1.54
CA GLU A 18 6.11 -16.28 1.91
C GLU A 18 6.43 -14.83 2.31
N TYR A 19 5.96 -13.87 1.50
CA TYR A 19 6.13 -12.44 1.75
C TYR A 19 4.82 -11.78 2.17
N ALA A 20 4.90 -10.86 3.11
CA ALA A 20 3.73 -10.13 3.57
C ALA A 20 3.30 -9.04 2.59
N PHE A 21 2.03 -8.66 2.72
CA PHE A 21 1.51 -7.46 2.11
C PHE A 21 1.54 -6.28 3.08
N PHE A 22 1.62 -5.09 2.49
CA PHE A 22 1.52 -3.83 3.18
C PHE A 22 0.35 -3.04 2.59
N GLU A 23 -0.64 -2.77 3.45
CA GLU A 23 -1.82 -2.00 3.10
C GLU A 23 -1.57 -0.52 3.42
N LEU A 24 -1.84 0.33 2.42
CA LEU A 24 -1.87 1.77 2.58
C LEU A 24 -3.26 2.22 3.03
N ILE A 25 -3.34 2.93 4.16
CA ILE A 25 -4.58 3.48 4.70
C ILE A 25 -4.47 5.00 4.75
N ASP A 26 -5.39 5.72 4.11
CA ASP A 26 -5.56 7.17 4.27
C ASP A 26 -6.77 7.46 5.17
N GLY A 27 -6.51 7.89 6.40
CA GLY A 27 -7.52 8.00 7.45
C GLY A 27 -8.06 6.63 7.84
N GLU A 28 -9.28 6.31 7.40
CA GLU A 28 -9.95 5.03 7.61
C GLU A 28 -10.14 4.23 6.31
N THR A 29 -9.73 4.80 5.17
CA THR A 29 -9.96 4.21 3.85
C THR A 29 -8.70 3.48 3.41
N PRO A 30 -8.75 2.14 3.20
CA PRO A 30 -7.68 1.43 2.53
C PRO A 30 -7.64 1.81 1.06
N ILE A 31 -6.43 2.09 0.55
CA ILE A 31 -6.22 2.60 -0.80
C ILE A 31 -5.71 1.49 -1.72
N PHE A 32 -4.59 0.87 -1.36
CA PHE A 32 -4.02 -0.26 -2.08
C PHE A 32 -3.13 -1.09 -1.17
N ASP A 33 -2.89 -2.33 -1.59
CA ASP A 33 -1.92 -3.25 -1.02
C ASP A 33 -0.70 -3.38 -1.94
N ILE A 34 0.47 -3.58 -1.36
CA ILE A 34 1.72 -3.83 -2.08
C ILE A 34 2.56 -4.89 -1.38
N GLY A 35 3.18 -5.78 -2.15
CA GLY A 35 3.99 -6.88 -1.61
C GLY A 35 4.63 -7.68 -2.74
N PHE A 36 5.44 -8.67 -2.37
CA PHE A 36 6.00 -9.62 -3.35
C PHE A 36 5.13 -10.89 -3.41
N THR A 37 4.91 -11.40 -4.62
CA THR A 37 4.43 -12.78 -4.83
C THR A 37 5.49 -13.78 -4.35
N ASP A 38 5.08 -15.03 -4.11
CA ASP A 38 6.03 -16.10 -3.75
C ASP A 38 7.07 -16.36 -4.87
N GLU A 39 6.82 -15.86 -6.10
CA GLU A 39 7.78 -15.88 -7.22
C GLU A 39 8.72 -14.66 -7.25
N GLY A 40 8.63 -13.76 -6.26
CA GLY A 40 9.47 -12.57 -6.13
C GLY A 40 9.05 -11.41 -7.05
N VAL A 41 7.83 -11.41 -7.58
CA VAL A 41 7.29 -10.31 -8.39
C VAL A 41 6.62 -9.29 -7.49
N LEU A 42 6.98 -8.00 -7.62
CA LEU A 42 6.31 -6.93 -6.89
C LEU A 42 4.91 -6.71 -7.47
N GLU A 43 3.89 -6.85 -6.66
CA GLU A 43 2.49 -6.65 -7.04
C GLU A 43 1.85 -5.50 -6.25
N VAL A 44 0.90 -4.83 -6.89
CA VAL A 44 0.10 -3.75 -6.30
C VAL A 44 -1.36 -4.02 -6.63
N SER A 45 -2.21 -4.01 -5.61
CA SER A 45 -3.65 -4.22 -5.74
C SER A 45 -4.41 -3.04 -5.18
N PHE A 46 -5.20 -2.35 -6.01
CA PHE A 46 -6.02 -1.22 -5.57
C PHE A 46 -7.31 -1.71 -4.92
N ASN A 47 -7.69 -1.08 -3.81
CA ASN A 47 -8.94 -1.39 -3.13
C ASN A 47 -10.13 -1.02 -4.04
N PRO A 48 -11.09 -1.91 -4.30
CA PRO A 48 -12.21 -1.59 -5.19
C PRO A 48 -13.11 -0.46 -4.66
N ASN A 49 -13.06 -0.15 -3.35
CA ASN A 49 -13.85 0.92 -2.75
C ASN A 49 -13.28 2.32 -2.97
N ILE A 50 -12.11 2.46 -3.60
CA ILE A 50 -11.53 3.77 -3.96
C ILE A 50 -11.91 4.23 -5.38
N ASP A 51 -12.92 3.61 -6.00
CA ASP A 51 -13.41 4.05 -7.31
C ASP A 51 -13.79 5.55 -7.31
N GLY A 52 -13.40 6.24 -8.38
CA GLY A 52 -13.56 7.69 -8.51
C GLY A 52 -12.64 8.56 -7.63
N MET A 53 -11.76 7.98 -6.80
CA MET A 53 -10.79 8.74 -6.00
C MET A 53 -9.70 9.34 -6.90
N VAL A 54 -9.52 10.66 -6.80
CA VAL A 54 -8.47 11.37 -7.53
C VAL A 54 -7.25 11.53 -6.62
N ILE A 55 -6.14 10.90 -7.00
CA ILE A 55 -4.85 11.02 -6.32
C ILE A 55 -3.90 11.74 -7.28
N ALA A 56 -3.21 12.78 -6.77
CA ALA A 56 -2.19 13.45 -7.56
C ALA A 56 -1.07 12.47 -7.92
N TRP A 57 -0.59 12.52 -9.17
CA TRP A 57 0.41 11.58 -9.67
C TRP A 57 1.67 11.49 -8.80
N ASP A 58 2.22 12.62 -8.40
CA ASP A 58 3.42 12.67 -7.54
C ASP A 58 3.17 12.07 -6.16
N GLN A 59 1.96 12.25 -5.63
CA GLN A 59 1.55 11.66 -4.36
C GLN A 59 1.42 10.13 -4.47
N LEU A 60 0.83 9.64 -5.57
CA LEU A 60 0.75 8.21 -5.85
C LEU A 60 2.15 7.59 -5.97
N LEU A 61 3.07 8.23 -6.67
CA LEU A 61 4.45 7.74 -6.79
C LEU A 61 5.16 7.69 -5.43
N LEU A 62 4.98 8.69 -4.57
CA LEU A 62 5.54 8.67 -3.22
C LEU A 62 5.00 7.49 -2.41
N MET A 63 3.68 7.27 -2.44
CA MET A 63 3.04 6.14 -1.77
C MET A 63 3.54 4.80 -2.31
N LEU A 64 3.64 4.62 -3.63
CA LEU A 64 4.14 3.38 -4.22
C LEU A 64 5.61 3.11 -3.83
N ASN A 65 6.46 4.14 -3.78
CA ASN A 65 7.87 3.99 -3.40
C ASN A 65 8.04 3.67 -1.91
N GLU A 66 7.24 4.29 -1.02
CA GLU A 66 7.21 3.94 0.40
C GLU A 66 6.83 2.48 0.60
N GLY A 67 5.74 2.04 -0.04
CA GLY A 67 5.25 0.67 0.05
C GLY A 67 6.23 -0.36 -0.52
N LYS A 68 6.87 -0.03 -1.65
CA LYS A 68 7.93 -0.87 -2.23
C LYS A 68 9.10 -1.05 -1.26
N SER A 69 9.52 0.03 -0.58
CA SER A 69 10.62 -0.03 0.40
C SER A 69 10.28 -0.93 1.58
N LEU A 70 9.00 -0.97 2.01
CA LEU A 70 8.54 -1.88 3.04
C LEU A 70 8.55 -3.33 2.57
N ALA A 71 8.05 -3.60 1.36
CA ALA A 71 8.06 -4.94 0.77
C ALA A 71 9.49 -5.46 0.56
N GLU A 72 10.42 -4.61 0.13
CA GLU A 72 11.84 -4.97 -0.02
C GLU A 72 12.53 -5.28 1.31
N GLY A 73 12.07 -4.69 2.42
CA GLY A 73 12.60 -4.98 3.75
C GLY A 73 12.05 -6.27 4.39
N ASP A 74 10.93 -6.78 3.88
CA ASP A 74 10.32 -8.05 4.31
C ASP A 74 10.84 -9.25 3.52
N ARG A 75 11.31 -9.02 2.29
CA ARG A 75 11.88 -10.02 1.38
C ARG A 75 13.29 -10.44 1.79
#